data_AF-A0A3L6RZ36-F1
#
_entry.id   AF-A0A3L6RZ36-F1
#
_cell.length_a   1.000
_cell.length_b   1.000
_cell.length_c   1.000
_cell.angle_alpha   90.00
_cell.angle_beta   90.00
_cell.angle_gamma   90.00
#
_symmetry.space_group_name_H-M   'P 1'
#
loop_
_entity.id
_entity.type
_entity.pdbx_description
1 polymer ?
#
loop_
_entity_poly.entity_id
_entity_poly.type
_entity_poly.pdbx_seq_one_letter_code
_entity_poly.pdbx_strand_id
1 'polypeptide(L)'
;MRTPSPAIDCLIAIQCVTLSAAPSRDDAYVAAAITSGPANVAFWRPGAERWCPPVLLGQTEEKLGQWRRLLPRDPVEDLLFFRGRLHQGFYALDIEEQLVVYIPDTAGDDANSHDMLTVRVIRYTIQMDAATSDHVVLSRYLVESRGDLLMARYLGPQGFDVFSLQGEQSVVAGRVHATWRRCPYPTGRALFLGRGCSMAVESGAGSHLLMHSLADDESWFYP
;
A
#
# COMPACT_ATOMS: atom_id res chain seq x y z
N MET A 1 3.55 -16.73 43.22
CA MET A 1 2.33 -16.08 42.71
C MET A 1 2.76 -15.24 41.51
N ARG A 2 2.49 -15.70 40.28
CA ARG A 2 2.80 -14.93 39.06
C ARG A 2 1.71 -13.87 38.93
N THR A 3 2.10 -12.60 38.94
CA THR A 3 1.22 -11.52 38.49
C THR A 3 0.93 -11.73 37.00
N PRO A 4 -0.34 -11.67 36.57
CA PRO A 4 -0.63 -11.64 35.14
C PRO A 4 -0.06 -10.34 34.58
N SER A 5 0.87 -10.47 33.62
CA SER A 5 1.26 -9.35 32.76
C SER A 5 -0.02 -8.83 32.09
N PRO A 6 -0.26 -7.52 32.01
CA PRO A 6 -1.31 -6.99 31.15
C PRO A 6 -0.80 -7.07 29.71
N ALA A 7 -0.67 -8.29 29.19
CA ALA A 7 -0.68 -8.49 27.76
C ALA A 7 -2.13 -8.19 27.32
N ILE A 8 -2.40 -6.91 27.07
CA ILE A 8 -3.36 -6.61 26.01
C ILE A 8 -2.61 -7.04 24.75
N ASP A 9 -2.72 -8.33 24.43
CA ASP A 9 -2.43 -8.87 23.11
C ASP A 9 -3.42 -8.17 22.19
N CYS A 10 -3.04 -6.97 21.73
CA CYS A 10 -3.82 -6.25 20.76
C CYS A 10 -3.85 -7.15 19.53
N LEU A 11 -4.99 -7.81 19.30
CA LEU A 11 -5.22 -8.64 18.12
C LEU A 11 -5.03 -7.72 16.91
N ILE A 12 -3.85 -7.82 16.30
CA ILE A 12 -3.54 -7.14 15.05
C ILE A 12 -4.29 -7.92 13.98
N ALA A 13 -5.46 -7.42 13.59
CA ALA A 13 -6.19 -7.96 12.46
C ALA A 13 -5.43 -7.57 11.19
N ILE A 14 -5.08 -8.57 10.38
CA ILE A 14 -4.55 -8.37 9.03
C ILE A 14 -5.76 -8.27 8.09
N GLN A 15 -5.91 -7.11 7.46
CA GLN A 15 -7.04 -6.84 6.56
C GLN A 15 -6.76 -7.36 5.15
N CYS A 16 -5.56 -7.13 4.64
CA CYS A 16 -5.10 -7.65 3.36
C CYS A 16 -3.59 -7.87 3.40
N VAL A 17 -3.09 -8.65 2.44
CA VAL A 17 -1.66 -8.88 2.24
C VAL A 17 -1.31 -8.71 0.77
N THR A 18 -0.26 -7.94 0.52
CA THR A 18 0.34 -7.79 -0.80
C THR A 18 1.74 -8.39 -0.77
N LEU A 19 2.07 -9.19 -1.78
CA LEU A 19 3.40 -9.79 -1.90
C LEU A 19 4.25 -9.00 -2.87
N SER A 20 5.55 -8.90 -2.60
CA SER A 20 6.47 -8.29 -3.54
C SER A 20 6.56 -9.14 -4.80
N ALA A 21 6.65 -10.46 -4.69
CA ALA A 21 6.66 -11.40 -5.81
C ALA A 21 5.73 -12.58 -5.52
N ALA A 22 5.40 -13.36 -6.55
CA ALA A 22 4.72 -14.62 -6.36
C ALA A 22 5.54 -15.52 -5.42
N PRO A 23 4.91 -16.22 -4.46
CA PRO A 23 5.63 -17.09 -3.56
C PRO A 23 6.19 -18.26 -4.35
N SER A 24 7.52 -18.33 -4.45
CA SER A 24 8.24 -19.42 -5.11
C SER A 24 9.27 -20.00 -4.13
N ARG A 25 9.79 -21.20 -4.42
CA ARG A 25 10.83 -21.82 -3.58
C ARG A 25 12.19 -21.13 -3.74
N ASP A 26 12.41 -20.52 -4.90
CA ASP A 26 13.74 -20.06 -5.33
C ASP A 26 13.87 -18.53 -5.29
N ASP A 27 12.75 -17.80 -5.28
CA ASP A 27 12.74 -16.34 -5.24
C ASP A 27 12.40 -15.81 -3.86
N ALA A 28 13.25 -14.90 -3.37
CA ALA A 28 12.94 -14.14 -2.17
C ALA A 28 11.74 -13.22 -2.44
N TYR A 29 10.77 -13.24 -1.52
CA TYR A 29 9.67 -12.30 -1.51
C TYR A 29 9.45 -11.73 -0.10
N VAL A 30 8.81 -10.57 -0.07
CA VAL A 30 8.38 -9.90 1.15
C VAL A 30 6.87 -9.78 1.07
N ALA A 31 6.19 -9.90 2.20
CA ALA A 31 4.78 -9.60 2.35
C ALA A 31 4.63 -8.29 3.10
N ALA A 32 3.70 -7.43 2.65
CA ALA A 32 3.22 -6.27 3.38
C ALA A 32 1.74 -6.46 3.67
N ALA A 33 1.31 -6.13 4.89
CA ALA A 33 -0.06 -6.28 5.34
C ALA A 33 -0.63 -4.94 5.83
N ILE A 34 -1.89 -4.66 5.51
CA ILE A 34 -2.65 -3.63 6.23
C ILE A 34 -3.09 -4.23 7.56
N THR A 35 -2.89 -3.49 8.63
CA THR A 35 -3.12 -3.95 9.99
C THR A 35 -3.92 -2.96 10.81
N SER A 36 -4.69 -3.44 11.78
CA SER A 36 -5.37 -2.59 12.78
C SER A 36 -4.41 -1.92 13.79
N GLY A 37 -3.11 -2.14 13.67
CA GLY A 37 -2.10 -1.62 14.59
C GLY A 37 -1.69 -0.17 14.31
N PRO A 38 -0.95 0.48 15.23
CA PRO A 38 -0.62 1.91 15.14
C PRO A 38 0.18 2.32 13.89
N ALA A 39 0.95 1.39 13.30
CA ALA A 39 1.73 1.64 12.09
C ALA A 39 0.89 1.51 10.80
N ASN A 40 -0.35 1.00 10.88
CA ASN A 40 -1.25 0.62 9.78
C ASN A 40 -0.69 -0.42 8.79
N VAL A 41 0.64 -0.62 8.73
CA VAL A 41 1.31 -1.57 7.85
C VAL A 41 2.32 -2.40 8.65
N ALA A 42 2.38 -3.70 8.34
CA ALA A 42 3.41 -4.61 8.84
C ALA A 42 4.03 -5.42 7.70
N PHE A 43 5.23 -5.94 7.92
CA PHE A 43 5.99 -6.70 6.95
C PHE A 43 6.36 -8.08 7.48
N TRP A 44 6.47 -9.03 6.58
CA TRP A 44 6.94 -10.38 6.85
C TRP A 44 7.76 -10.89 5.66
N ARG A 45 8.66 -11.84 5.91
CA ARG A 45 9.42 -12.54 4.87
C ARG A 45 9.55 -14.02 5.23
N PRO A 46 9.78 -14.91 4.25
CA PRO A 46 10.08 -16.31 4.53
C PRO A 46 11.18 -16.47 5.58
N GLY A 47 10.93 -17.30 6.59
CA GLY A 47 11.86 -17.55 7.70
C GLY A 47 11.72 -16.61 8.89
N ALA A 48 10.93 -15.53 8.81
CA ALA A 48 10.64 -14.68 9.98
C ALA A 48 9.56 -15.30 10.87
N GLU A 49 9.76 -15.26 12.19
CA GLU A 49 8.80 -15.81 13.17
C GLU A 49 7.56 -14.93 13.35
N ARG A 50 7.68 -13.63 13.08
CA ARG A 50 6.63 -12.63 13.33
C ARG A 50 6.53 -11.57 12.24
N TRP A 51 5.35 -10.98 12.13
CA TRP A 51 5.18 -9.72 11.42
C TRP A 51 5.87 -8.60 12.19
N CYS A 52 6.55 -7.71 11.47
CA CYS A 52 7.25 -6.57 12.04
C CYS A 52 6.65 -5.27 11.51
N PRO A 53 6.49 -4.22 12.33
CA PRO A 53 6.21 -2.90 11.78
C PRO A 53 7.37 -2.46 10.88
N PRO A 54 7.20 -1.44 10.01
CA PRO A 54 8.36 -0.82 9.38
C PRO A 54 9.24 -0.27 10.51
N VAL A 55 10.48 -0.76 10.67
CA VAL A 55 11.39 -0.31 11.74
C VAL A 55 12.62 0.35 11.12
N LEU A 56 13.02 1.48 11.70
CA LEU A 56 14.32 2.12 11.48
C LEU A 56 15.22 1.87 12.71
N LEU A 57 16.09 0.86 12.64
CA LEU A 57 16.94 0.46 13.77
C LEU A 57 18.18 1.34 13.96
N GLY A 58 18.65 1.41 15.21
CA GLY A 58 19.96 1.98 15.57
C GLY A 58 20.10 3.47 15.30
N GLN A 59 18.98 4.19 15.11
CA GLN A 59 18.99 5.62 14.84
C GLN A 59 18.71 6.43 16.10
N THR A 60 19.14 7.70 16.08
CA THR A 60 18.85 8.66 17.16
C THR A 60 17.36 8.96 17.26
N GLU A 61 16.90 9.40 18.44
CA GLU A 61 15.50 9.84 18.65
C GLU A 61 15.05 10.90 17.65
N GLU A 62 15.96 11.79 17.23
CA GLU A 62 15.68 12.79 16.20
C GLU A 62 15.32 12.13 14.86
N LYS A 63 16.13 11.17 14.40
CA LYS A 63 15.89 10.43 13.16
C LYS A 63 14.65 9.55 13.25
N LEU A 64 14.39 8.94 14.40
CA LEU A 64 13.14 8.22 14.67
C LEU A 64 11.94 9.17 14.59
N GLY A 65 12.05 10.38 15.14
CA GLY A 65 11.04 11.42 15.03
C GLY A 65 10.79 11.86 13.59
N GLN A 66 11.85 12.04 12.80
CA GLN A 66 11.73 12.36 11.36
C GLN A 66 11.07 11.22 10.60
N TRP A 67 11.45 9.98 10.87
CA TRP A 67 10.89 8.78 10.24
C TRP A 67 9.40 8.61 10.57
N ARG A 68 8.99 8.79 11.84
CA ARG A 68 7.57 8.77 12.24
C ARG A 68 6.73 9.80 11.48
N ARG A 69 7.29 10.93 11.07
CA ARG A 69 6.60 11.96 10.28
C ARG A 69 6.40 11.56 8.81
N LEU A 70 7.05 10.50 8.34
CA LEU A 70 6.90 9.96 6.98
C LEU A 70 5.81 8.89 6.90
N LEU A 71 5.45 8.26 8.03
CA LEU A 71 4.39 7.25 8.08
C LEU A 71 3.01 7.84 7.71
N PRO A 72 2.06 6.99 7.27
CA PRO A 72 0.67 7.37 7.10
C PRO A 72 0.13 8.01 8.38
N ARG A 73 -0.66 9.08 8.23
CA ARG A 73 -1.34 9.74 9.34
C ARG A 73 -2.76 9.21 9.52
N ASP A 74 -3.32 8.75 8.41
CA ASP A 74 -4.68 8.29 8.30
C ASP A 74 -4.69 6.79 7.97
N PRO A 75 -5.82 6.10 8.17
CA PRO A 75 -5.94 4.68 7.86
C PRO A 75 -5.56 4.36 6.42
N VAL A 76 -4.80 3.28 6.24
CA VAL A 76 -4.43 2.77 4.92
C VAL A 76 -5.63 2.01 4.35
N GLU A 77 -6.12 2.43 3.19
CA GLU A 77 -7.19 1.74 2.46
C GLU A 77 -6.66 0.64 1.55
N ASP A 78 -5.49 0.83 0.92
CA ASP A 78 -4.97 -0.15 -0.03
C ASP A 78 -3.43 -0.25 -0.06
N LEU A 79 -2.95 -1.40 -0.50
CA LEU A 79 -1.54 -1.73 -0.71
C LEU A 79 -1.30 -2.29 -2.12
N LEU A 80 -0.20 -1.88 -2.75
CA LEU A 80 0.27 -2.46 -4.00
C LEU A 80 1.79 -2.54 -4.02
N PHE A 81 2.36 -3.67 -4.43
CA PHE A 81 3.78 -3.73 -4.77
C PHE A 81 3.98 -3.31 -6.22
N PHE A 82 4.64 -2.17 -6.41
CA PHE A 82 4.81 -1.56 -7.72
C PHE A 82 6.25 -1.72 -8.23
N ARG A 83 6.38 -2.12 -9.51
CA ARG A 83 7.66 -2.26 -10.24
C ARG A 83 7.75 -1.35 -11.48
N GLY A 84 6.83 -0.40 -11.62
CA GLY A 84 6.74 0.44 -12.81
C GLY A 84 7.73 1.61 -12.81
N ARG A 85 7.31 2.74 -13.39
CA ARG A 85 8.19 3.89 -13.67
C ARG A 85 8.61 4.72 -12.45
N LEU A 86 8.21 4.36 -11.24
CA LEU A 86 8.50 5.12 -10.01
C LEU A 86 9.41 4.29 -9.09
N HIS A 87 9.51 4.65 -7.82
CA HIS A 87 10.26 3.85 -6.85
C HIS A 87 9.66 2.44 -6.75
N GLN A 88 10.50 1.42 -6.84
CA GLN A 88 10.06 0.05 -6.61
C GLN A 88 9.81 -0.18 -5.11
N GLY A 89 8.62 -0.63 -4.74
CA GLY A 89 8.26 -0.87 -3.34
C GLY A 89 6.77 -1.09 -3.13
N PHE A 90 6.38 -1.19 -1.86
CA PHE A 90 4.99 -1.26 -1.43
C PHE A 90 4.43 0.15 -1.28
N TYR A 91 3.47 0.49 -2.12
CA TYR A 91 2.70 1.73 -2.04
C TYR A 91 1.51 1.51 -1.13
N ALA A 92 1.43 2.29 -0.06
CA ALA A 92 0.28 2.38 0.83
C ALA A 92 -0.50 3.65 0.53
N LEU A 93 -1.78 3.49 0.19
CA LEU A 93 -2.73 4.57 -0.05
C LEU A 93 -3.61 4.75 1.18
N ASP A 94 -3.67 5.98 1.70
CA ASP A 94 -4.59 6.32 2.79
C ASP A 94 -5.91 6.94 2.29
N ILE A 95 -6.86 7.10 3.22
CA ILE A 95 -8.18 7.71 2.96
C ILE A 95 -8.08 9.14 2.41
N GLU A 96 -6.96 9.85 2.66
CA GLU A 96 -6.68 11.20 2.17
C GLU A 96 -5.89 11.19 0.84
N GLU A 97 -5.78 10.02 0.22
CA GLU A 97 -5.15 9.78 -1.08
C GLU A 97 -3.67 10.12 -1.15
N GLN A 98 -3.02 10.16 0.01
CA GLN A 98 -1.59 10.28 0.11
C GLN A 98 -0.95 8.90 -0.03
N LEU A 99 0.29 8.90 -0.51
CA LEU A 99 1.07 7.68 -0.65
C LEU A 99 2.27 7.68 0.28
N VAL A 100 2.51 6.53 0.91
CA VAL A 100 3.78 6.19 1.53
C VAL A 100 4.32 4.96 0.85
N VAL A 101 5.58 5.03 0.42
CA VAL A 101 6.29 3.91 -0.21
C VAL A 101 7.24 3.30 0.79
N TYR A 102 7.07 2.00 1.00
CA TYR A 102 7.93 1.17 1.80
C TYR A 102 8.83 0.34 0.89
N ILE A 103 10.13 0.49 1.06
CA ILE A 103 11.15 -0.21 0.29
C ILE A 103 11.93 -1.10 1.26
N PRO A 104 11.58 -2.39 1.35
CA PRO A 104 12.34 -3.35 2.13
C PRO A 104 13.76 -3.46 1.61
N ASP A 105 14.73 -3.40 2.52
CA ASP A 105 16.10 -3.77 2.22
C ASP A 105 16.20 -5.30 2.23
N THR A 106 16.52 -5.87 1.08
CA THR A 106 16.67 -7.33 0.90
C THR A 106 18.11 -7.72 0.61
N ALA A 107 19.03 -6.75 0.50
CA ALA A 107 20.40 -6.96 0.01
C ALA A 107 21.44 -7.05 1.14
N GLY A 108 21.07 -6.68 2.38
CA GLY A 108 22.01 -6.54 3.50
C GLY A 108 21.67 -7.32 4.76
N ASP A 109 20.73 -8.26 4.71
CA ASP A 109 20.44 -9.09 5.89
C ASP A 109 21.53 -10.14 6.07
N ASP A 110 22.47 -9.84 6.96
CA ASP A 110 23.29 -10.85 7.62
C ASP A 110 22.37 -11.97 8.06
N ALA A 111 22.67 -13.20 7.64
CA ALA A 111 21.86 -14.40 7.86
C ALA A 111 21.54 -14.71 9.33
N ASN A 112 22.00 -13.89 10.29
CA ASN A 112 21.82 -14.06 11.72
C ASN A 112 20.72 -13.15 12.32
N SER A 113 20.15 -12.17 11.60
CA SER A 113 18.96 -11.42 12.04
C SER A 113 17.67 -11.91 11.37
N HIS A 114 17.31 -13.17 11.60
CA HIS A 114 16.10 -13.80 11.06
C HIS A 114 14.79 -13.03 11.35
N ASP A 115 14.80 -12.17 12.37
CA ASP A 115 13.60 -11.54 12.91
C ASP A 115 13.33 -10.10 12.45
N MET A 116 14.24 -9.46 11.72
CA MET A 116 14.12 -8.02 11.43
C MET A 116 14.30 -7.69 9.95
N LEU A 117 13.34 -6.94 9.40
CA LEU A 117 13.38 -6.41 8.05
C LEU A 117 13.56 -4.89 8.12
N THR A 118 14.66 -4.37 7.59
CA THR A 118 14.85 -2.92 7.48
C THR A 118 14.00 -2.39 6.32
N VAL A 119 13.25 -1.33 6.56
CA VAL A 119 12.35 -0.74 5.55
C VAL A 119 12.63 0.74 5.41
N ARG A 120 13.07 1.16 4.22
CA ARG A 120 13.17 2.58 3.86
C ARG A 120 11.79 3.12 3.53
N VAL A 121 11.46 4.30 4.04
CA VAL A 121 10.15 4.94 3.87
C VAL A 121 10.29 6.23 3.08
N ILE A 122 9.46 6.41 2.06
CA ILE A 122 9.35 7.64 1.27
C ILE A 122 7.92 8.12 1.32
N ARG A 123 7.70 9.39 1.71
CA ARG A 123 6.36 9.99 1.70
C ARG A 123 6.14 10.80 0.43
N TYR A 124 5.11 10.46 -0.33
CA TYR A 124 4.66 11.31 -1.42
C TYR A 124 3.77 12.41 -0.86
N THR A 125 4.05 13.65 -1.27
CA THR A 125 3.18 14.80 -1.03
C THR A 125 2.41 15.03 -2.31
N ILE A 126 1.12 14.68 -2.29
CA ILE A 126 0.33 14.56 -3.51
C ILE A 126 -0.68 15.69 -3.63
N GLN A 127 -0.71 16.30 -4.81
CA GLN A 127 -1.76 17.25 -5.22
C GLN A 127 -2.75 16.57 -6.16
N MET A 128 -3.99 17.06 -6.19
CA MET A 128 -4.99 16.64 -7.17
C MET A 128 -5.05 17.67 -8.29
N ASP A 129 -4.81 17.26 -9.55
CA ASP A 129 -4.76 18.18 -10.71
C ASP A 129 -6.16 18.58 -11.21
N ALA A 130 -7.19 17.80 -10.90
CA ALA A 130 -8.49 17.90 -11.53
C ALA A 130 -9.62 18.18 -10.54
N ALA A 131 -10.70 18.78 -11.05
CA ALA A 131 -11.99 18.79 -10.36
C ALA A 131 -12.44 17.34 -10.12
N THR A 132 -12.48 16.96 -8.85
CA THR A 132 -12.99 15.66 -8.40
C THR A 132 -14.50 15.62 -8.61
N SER A 133 -15.09 14.43 -8.77
CA SER A 133 -16.54 14.32 -8.67
C SER A 133 -17.01 14.83 -7.30
N ASP A 134 -18.18 15.46 -7.22
CA ASP A 134 -18.82 15.83 -5.96
C ASP A 134 -19.43 14.61 -5.23
N HIS A 135 -19.22 13.40 -5.76
CA HIS A 135 -19.70 12.15 -5.18
C HIS A 135 -18.85 11.70 -4.00
N VAL A 136 -19.49 11.02 -3.06
CA VAL A 136 -18.81 10.40 -1.91
C VAL A 136 -17.96 9.24 -2.40
N VAL A 137 -16.68 9.26 -2.03
CA VAL A 137 -15.74 8.16 -2.28
C VAL A 137 -15.94 7.11 -1.20
N LEU A 138 -16.31 5.89 -1.60
CA LEU A 138 -16.55 4.77 -0.68
C LEU A 138 -15.29 3.95 -0.42
N SER A 139 -14.40 3.83 -1.41
CA SER A 139 -13.15 3.10 -1.30
C SER A 139 -12.17 3.52 -2.39
N ARG A 140 -10.87 3.31 -2.16
CA ARG A 140 -9.82 3.56 -3.14
C ARG A 140 -8.96 2.32 -3.34
N TYR A 141 -8.54 2.11 -4.58
CA TYR A 141 -7.74 0.97 -4.97
C TYR A 141 -6.53 1.42 -5.78
N LEU A 142 -5.36 0.85 -5.53
CA LEU A 142 -4.15 1.00 -6.31
C LEU A 142 -4.05 -0.12 -7.33
N VAL A 143 -3.75 0.22 -8.58
CA VAL A 143 -3.54 -0.78 -9.63
C VAL A 143 -2.38 -0.38 -10.54
N GLU A 144 -1.53 -1.35 -10.85
CA GLU A 144 -0.49 -1.18 -11.87
C GLU A 144 -1.09 -1.43 -13.25
N SER A 145 -0.72 -0.59 -14.22
CA SER A 145 -1.21 -0.71 -15.58
C SER A 145 -0.17 -0.18 -16.59
N ARG A 146 0.54 -1.07 -17.33
CA ARG A 146 1.56 -0.69 -18.35
C ARG A 146 2.69 0.17 -17.76
N GLY A 147 3.12 -0.17 -16.54
CA GLY A 147 4.17 0.52 -15.80
C GLY A 147 3.70 1.80 -15.13
N ASP A 148 2.42 2.15 -15.22
CA ASP A 148 1.85 3.34 -14.57
C ASP A 148 1.10 2.92 -13.29
N LEU A 149 1.24 3.73 -12.25
CA LEU A 149 0.49 3.56 -11.00
C LEU A 149 -0.83 4.32 -11.11
N LEU A 150 -1.94 3.61 -10.98
CA LEU A 150 -3.28 4.18 -11.02
C LEU A 150 -3.94 4.08 -9.64
N MET A 151 -4.80 5.05 -9.35
CA MET A 151 -5.78 4.99 -8.26
C MET A 151 -7.18 4.94 -8.87
N ALA A 152 -7.98 3.96 -8.48
CA ALA A 152 -9.41 3.88 -8.79
C ALA A 152 -10.22 4.20 -7.54
N ARG A 153 -11.04 5.25 -7.59
CA ARG A 153 -12.03 5.58 -6.56
C ARG A 153 -13.34 4.89 -6.88
N TYR A 154 -13.89 4.13 -5.94
CA TYR A 154 -15.24 3.62 -6.04
C TYR A 154 -16.23 4.64 -5.47
N LEU A 155 -17.21 5.00 -6.29
CA LEU A 155 -18.24 5.99 -5.98
C LEU A 155 -19.60 5.31 -5.76
N GLY A 156 -19.65 4.00 -5.50
CA GLY A 156 -20.92 3.28 -5.38
C GLY A 156 -21.62 3.10 -6.74
N PRO A 157 -22.95 3.25 -6.80
CA PRO A 157 -23.72 3.13 -8.05
C PRO A 157 -23.31 4.12 -9.13
N GLN A 158 -22.59 5.19 -8.77
CA GLN A 158 -22.10 6.20 -9.70
C GLN A 158 -20.87 5.72 -10.50
N GLY A 159 -20.28 4.59 -10.12
CA GLY A 159 -19.17 3.97 -10.84
C GLY A 159 -17.81 4.33 -10.24
N PHE A 160 -16.84 4.64 -11.10
CA PHE A 160 -15.45 4.85 -10.71
C PHE A 160 -14.82 6.07 -11.35
N ASP A 161 -13.94 6.73 -10.59
CA ASP A 161 -12.96 7.65 -11.13
C ASP A 161 -11.57 7.01 -11.13
N VAL A 162 -10.80 7.21 -12.21
CA VAL A 162 -9.44 6.69 -12.33
C VAL A 162 -8.45 7.84 -12.48
N PHE A 163 -7.37 7.76 -11.71
CA PHE A 163 -6.28 8.72 -11.70
C PHE A 163 -4.97 8.01 -11.96
N SER A 164 -4.05 8.67 -12.65
CA SER A 164 -2.68 8.22 -12.84
C SER A 164 -1.74 9.09 -12.00
N LEU A 165 -0.79 8.46 -11.31
CA LEU A 165 0.22 9.19 -10.55
C LEU A 165 1.27 9.75 -11.50
N GLN A 166 1.46 11.06 -11.45
CA GLN A 166 2.53 11.76 -12.15
C GLN A 166 3.47 12.37 -11.13
N GLY A 167 4.76 12.13 -11.22
CA GLY A 167 5.72 12.67 -10.27
C GLY A 167 7.14 12.35 -10.64
N GLU A 168 8.05 13.01 -9.95
CA GLU A 168 9.49 12.76 -10.09
C GLU A 168 9.92 11.61 -9.17
N GLN A 169 11.10 11.04 -9.42
CA GLN A 169 11.74 10.10 -8.51
C GLN A 169 12.73 10.79 -7.55
N SER A 170 12.87 12.12 -7.64
CA SER A 170 13.81 12.86 -6.81
C SER A 170 13.32 12.89 -5.36
N VAL A 171 14.10 12.31 -4.45
CA VAL A 171 13.79 12.25 -3.03
C VAL A 171 14.55 13.34 -2.29
N VAL A 172 13.83 14.29 -1.70
CA VAL A 172 14.40 15.33 -0.84
C VAL A 172 13.90 15.13 0.58
N ALA A 173 14.81 14.87 1.52
CA ALA A 173 14.48 14.60 2.93
C ALA A 173 13.38 13.52 3.13
N GLY A 174 13.45 12.44 2.35
CA GLY A 174 12.48 11.33 2.40
C GLY A 174 11.12 11.64 1.78
N ARG A 175 10.99 12.75 1.04
CA ARG A 175 9.76 13.18 0.39
C ARG A 175 9.89 13.29 -1.11
N VAL A 176 8.77 13.05 -1.80
CA VAL A 176 8.62 13.18 -3.25
C VAL A 176 7.35 14.00 -3.51
N HIS A 177 7.39 14.89 -4.50
CA HIS A 177 6.19 15.59 -4.98
C HIS A 177 5.58 14.83 -6.15
N ALA A 178 4.27 14.65 -6.10
CA ALA A 178 3.52 14.02 -7.17
C ALA A 178 2.12 14.61 -7.27
N THR A 179 1.42 14.22 -8.33
CA THR A 179 0.11 14.70 -8.66
C THR A 179 -0.74 13.53 -9.14
N TRP A 180 -1.93 13.39 -8.57
CA TRP A 180 -2.97 12.55 -9.15
C TRP A 180 -3.63 13.32 -10.30
N ARG A 181 -3.45 12.81 -11.53
CA ARG A 181 -4.13 13.35 -12.70
C ARG A 181 -5.26 12.42 -13.11
N ARG A 182 -6.48 12.94 -13.13
CA ARG A 182 -7.65 12.18 -13.63
C ARG A 182 -7.39 11.77 -15.07
N CYS A 183 -7.61 10.51 -15.38
CA CYS A 183 -7.45 9.99 -16.73
C CYS A 183 -8.72 9.25 -17.17
N PRO A 184 -9.04 9.25 -18.48
CA PRO A 184 -10.05 8.35 -19.01
C PRO A 184 -9.69 6.91 -18.65
N TYR A 185 -10.70 6.06 -18.56
CA TYR A 185 -10.49 4.65 -18.32
C TYR A 185 -9.54 4.05 -19.38
N PRO A 186 -8.53 3.24 -18.98
CA PRO A 186 -7.57 2.68 -19.91
C PRO A 186 -8.29 1.80 -20.95
N THR A 187 -8.29 2.26 -22.20
CA THR A 187 -8.91 1.54 -23.31
C THR A 187 -8.20 0.21 -23.58
N GLY A 188 -8.99 -0.82 -23.91
CA GLY A 188 -8.47 -2.17 -24.14
C GLY A 188 -7.96 -2.86 -22.88
N ARG A 189 -8.44 -2.45 -21.69
CA ARG A 189 -8.16 -3.15 -20.43
C ARG A 189 -9.40 -3.36 -19.59
N ALA A 190 -9.35 -4.39 -18.76
CA ALA A 190 -10.26 -4.61 -17.65
C ALA A 190 -9.49 -4.41 -16.34
N LEU A 191 -10.13 -3.79 -15.35
CA LEU A 191 -9.55 -3.59 -14.02
C LEU A 191 -10.35 -4.44 -13.02
N PHE A 192 -9.65 -5.30 -12.30
CA PHE A 192 -10.20 -6.06 -11.19
C PHE A 192 -9.70 -5.42 -9.92
N LEU A 193 -10.62 -4.89 -9.11
CA LEU A 193 -10.30 -4.08 -7.95
C LEU A 193 -10.59 -4.86 -6.67
N GLY A 194 -9.59 -4.91 -5.80
CA GLY A 194 -9.66 -5.53 -4.50
C GLY A 194 -8.47 -5.11 -3.66
N ARG A 195 -8.71 -4.95 -2.36
CA ARG A 195 -7.69 -4.50 -1.42
C ARG A 195 -6.49 -5.45 -1.42
N GLY A 196 -5.30 -4.92 -1.68
CA GLY A 196 -4.03 -5.62 -1.68
C GLY A 196 -3.73 -6.43 -2.94
N CYS A 197 -4.69 -6.55 -3.88
CA CYS A 197 -4.64 -7.53 -4.97
C CYS A 197 -5.22 -7.05 -6.30
N SER A 198 -5.50 -5.75 -6.45
CA SER A 198 -6.02 -5.19 -7.69
C SER A 198 -5.09 -5.47 -8.88
N MET A 199 -5.67 -5.76 -10.04
CA MET A 199 -4.91 -6.08 -11.25
C MET A 199 -5.58 -5.51 -12.51
N ALA A 200 -4.74 -5.14 -13.48
CA ALA A 200 -5.17 -4.77 -14.82
C ALA A 200 -4.89 -5.92 -15.80
N VAL A 201 -5.87 -6.27 -16.63
CA VAL A 201 -5.75 -7.31 -17.66
C VAL A 201 -6.02 -6.69 -19.02
N GLU A 202 -5.25 -7.10 -20.02
CA GLU A 202 -5.51 -6.72 -21.41
C GLU A 202 -6.87 -7.30 -21.86
N SER A 203 -7.75 -6.42 -22.33
CA SER A 203 -9.07 -6.80 -22.86
C SER A 203 -9.10 -6.54 -24.36
N GLY A 204 -9.90 -7.30 -25.10
CA GLY A 204 -10.17 -7.02 -26.51
C GLY A 204 -10.72 -5.61 -26.68
N ALA A 205 -10.52 -5.02 -27.87
CA ALA A 205 -11.02 -3.69 -28.18
C ALA A 205 -12.54 -3.60 -27.91
N GLY A 206 -12.95 -2.76 -26.95
CA GLY A 206 -14.36 -2.42 -26.69
C GLY A 206 -14.95 -2.86 -25.35
N SER A 207 -14.26 -3.67 -24.54
CA SER A 207 -14.77 -4.09 -23.22
C SER A 207 -14.16 -3.26 -22.07
N HIS A 208 -14.98 -2.40 -21.47
CA HIS A 208 -14.73 -1.75 -20.19
C HIS A 208 -15.35 -2.61 -19.09
N LEU A 209 -14.53 -3.27 -18.27
CA LEU A 209 -15.04 -4.08 -17.18
C LEU A 209 -14.26 -3.72 -15.92
N LEU A 210 -14.99 -3.14 -14.97
CA LEU A 210 -14.56 -2.91 -13.61
C LEU A 210 -15.34 -3.90 -12.75
N MET A 211 -14.63 -4.88 -12.20
CA MET A 211 -15.19 -5.75 -11.17
C MET A 211 -14.58 -5.33 -9.85
N HIS A 212 -15.45 -4.92 -8.91
CA HIS A 212 -15.05 -4.76 -7.52
C HIS A 212 -15.37 -6.06 -6.77
N SER A 213 -14.47 -6.47 -5.88
CA SER A 213 -14.80 -7.50 -4.91
C SER A 213 -15.83 -6.95 -3.91
N LEU A 214 -16.89 -7.71 -3.64
CA LEU A 214 -17.86 -7.42 -2.58
C LEU A 214 -17.32 -7.73 -1.17
N ALA A 215 -16.12 -8.34 -1.06
CA ALA A 215 -15.51 -8.66 0.22
C ALA A 215 -15.09 -7.42 1.03
N ASP A 216 -15.07 -6.24 0.41
CA ASP A 216 -14.82 -4.94 1.04
C ASP A 216 -16.10 -4.29 1.64
N ASP A 217 -17.26 -4.96 1.53
CA ASP A 217 -18.50 -4.52 2.18
C ASP A 217 -18.44 -4.89 3.67
N GLU A 218 -18.15 -3.91 4.54
CA GLU A 218 -17.90 -4.05 5.99
C GLU A 218 -19.04 -4.69 6.83
N SER A 219 -20.05 -5.23 6.17
CA SER A 219 -21.16 -6.00 6.73
C SER A 219 -20.74 -7.20 7.62
N TRP A 220 -19.47 -7.60 7.63
CA TRP A 220 -18.96 -8.72 8.44
C TRP A 220 -18.39 -8.32 9.81
N PHE A 221 -18.24 -7.01 10.11
CA PHE A 221 -17.57 -6.54 11.34
C PHE A 221 -18.48 -5.96 12.44
N TYR A 222 -19.82 -6.04 12.29
CA TYR A 222 -20.73 -5.69 13.38
C TYR A 222 -21.30 -6.95 14.06
N PRO A 223 -20.99 -7.21 15.35
CA PRO A 223 -21.75 -8.16 16.16
C PRO A 223 -23.17 -7.65 16.49
#